data_AF-A0A174G4L2-F1
#
_entry.id   AF-A0A174G4L2-F1
#
_cell.length_a   1.000
_cell.length_b   1.000
_cell.length_c   1.000
_cell.angle_alpha   90.00
_cell.angle_beta   90.00
_cell.angle_gamma   90.00
#
_symmetry.space_group_name_H-M   'P 1'
#
loop_
_entity.id
_entity.type
_entity.pdbx_description
1 polymer ?
#
loop_
_entity_poly.entity_id
_entity_poly.type
_entity_poly.pdbx_seq_one_letter_code
_entity_poly.pdbx_strand_id
1 'polypeptide(L)' 'MMRCLEDGRLLWDNNPAENAIRPITLGRKNYLFCGNHEAAANMSVICSLLATCKAHHDVNPRDYLNDTIA' A
#
# COMPACT_ATOMS: atom_id res chain seq x y z
N MET A 1 -2.28 -19.26 19.95
CA MET A 1 -1.27 -20.29 19.58
C MET A 1 -0.36 -19.68 18.52
N MET A 2 0.94 -19.70 18.75
CA MET A 2 1.92 -18.83 18.10
C MET A 2 2.36 -19.40 16.74
N ARG A 3 1.56 -19.15 15.69
CA ARG A 3 1.74 -19.66 14.30
C ARG A 3 3.13 -19.44 13.70
N CYS A 4 3.89 -18.46 14.18
CA CYS A 4 5.28 -18.22 13.77
C CYS A 4 6.29 -19.27 14.26
N LEU A 5 5.92 -20.15 15.20
CA LEU A 5 6.73 -21.32 15.57
C LEU A 5 6.52 -22.50 14.61
N GLU A 6 5.43 -22.49 13.83
CA GLU A 6 5.04 -23.59 12.94
C GLU A 6 5.47 -23.35 11.49
N ASP A 7 5.67 -22.09 11.08
CA ASP A 7 6.06 -21.71 9.72
C ASP A 7 7.25 -20.74 9.73
N GLY A 8 8.43 -21.22 9.28
CA GLY A 8 9.66 -20.44 9.18
C GLY A 8 9.67 -19.34 8.11
N ARG A 9 8.59 -19.22 7.33
CA ARG A 9 8.38 -18.09 6.40
C ARG A 9 7.87 -16.85 7.13
N LEU A 10 7.29 -17.03 8.33
CA LEU A 10 6.77 -15.94 9.14
C LEU A 10 7.90 -15.37 9.98
N LEU A 11 8.16 -14.08 9.78
CA LEU A 11 9.08 -13.34 10.63
C LEU A 11 8.45 -13.14 12.01
N TRP A 12 9.30 -13.13 13.04
CA TRP A 12 8.86 -12.86 14.41
C TRP A 12 8.48 -11.39 14.61
N ASP A 13 9.10 -10.51 13.82
CA ASP A 13 8.84 -9.08 13.82
C ASP A 13 7.87 -8.67 12.70
N ASN A 14 7.14 -7.59 12.97
CA ASN A 14 6.19 -6.97 12.03
C ASN A 14 6.85 -5.85 11.22
N ASN A 15 8.17 -5.70 11.27
CA ASN A 15 8.87 -4.54 10.72
C ASN A 15 8.66 -4.40 9.19
N PRO A 16 8.62 -5.48 8.37
CA PRO A 16 8.30 -5.36 6.96
C PRO A 16 6.90 -4.80 6.69
N ALA A 17 5.89 -5.23 7.46
CA ALA A 17 4.53 -4.74 7.29
C ALA A 17 4.39 -3.28 7.76
N GLU A 18 5.05 -2.92 8.87
CA GLU A 18 5.10 -1.53 9.33
C GLU A 18 5.79 -0.61 8.31
N ASN A 19 6.90 -1.07 7.73
CA ASN A 19 7.59 -0.35 6.66
C ASN A 19 6.71 -0.19 5.41
N ALA A 20 5.88 -1.19 5.09
CA ALA A 20 4.97 -1.14 3.95
C ALA A 20 3.81 -0.13 4.17
N ILE A 21 3.26 -0.03 5.39
CA ILE A 21 2.15 0.89 5.69
C ILE A 21 2.60 2.32 6.03
N ARG A 22 3.85 2.51 6.49
CA ARG A 22 4.39 3.81 6.91
C ARG A 22 4.23 4.96 5.89
N PRO A 23 4.43 4.76 4.57
CA PRO A 23 4.23 5.82 3.58
C PRO A 23 2.78 6.31 3.52
N ILE A 24 1.82 5.39 3.72
CA ILE A 24 0.39 5.70 3.71
C ILE A 24 0.05 6.51 4.96
N THR A 25 0.47 6.05 6.15
CA THR A 25 0.18 6.74 7.41
C THR A 25 0.81 8.13 7.48
N LEU A 26 2.06 8.29 7.03
CA LEU A 26 2.73 9.60 6.95
C LEU A 26 2.11 10.50 5.87
N GLY A 27 1.59 9.92 4.78
CA GLY A 27 0.94 10.62 3.69
C GLY A 27 -0.45 11.15 4.02
N ARG A 28 -1.14 10.61 5.03
CA ARG A 28 -2.52 11.01 5.41
C ARG A 28 -2.69 12.50 5.65
N LYS A 29 -1.66 13.19 6.17
CA LYS A 29 -1.69 14.65 6.36
C LYS A 29 -1.75 15.45 5.05
N ASN A 30 -1.35 14.83 3.93
CA ASN A 30 -1.35 15.43 2.59
C ASN A 30 -2.58 15.02 1.75
N TYR A 31 -3.47 14.16 2.28
CA TYR A 31 -4.66 13.71 1.57
C TYR A 31 -5.78 14.73 1.71
N LEU A 32 -5.64 15.85 1.01
CA LEU A 32 -6.52 17.04 1.07
C LEU A 32 -8.01 16.74 0.82
N PHE A 33 -8.34 15.63 0.17
CA PHE A 33 -9.71 15.30 -0.24
C PHE A 33 -10.28 14.04 0.43
N CYS A 34 -9.56 13.40 1.37
CA CYS A 34 -10.00 12.19 2.07
C CYS A 34 -10.77 12.50 3.37
N GLY A 35 -11.86 13.28 3.27
CA GLY A 35 -12.67 13.69 4.43
C GLY A 35 -13.88 12.81 4.74
N ASN A 36 -14.28 11.92 3.82
CA ASN A 36 -15.43 11.04 3.97
C ASN A 36 -15.04 9.56 3.73
N HIS A 37 -15.93 8.63 4.07
CA HIS A 37 -15.66 7.19 3.96
C HIS A 37 -15.44 6.73 2.50
N GLU A 38 -16.19 7.28 1.55
CA GLU A 38 -16.04 6.96 0.13
C GLU A 38 -14.68 7.42 -0.43
N ALA A 39 -14.25 8.62 -0.07
CA ALA A 39 -12.95 9.17 -0.43
C ALA A 39 -11.81 8.34 0.18
N ALA A 40 -11.99 7.82 1.39
CA ALA A 40 -11.05 6.88 1.99
C ALA A 40 -11.00 5.55 1.22
N ALA A 41 -12.15 5.03 0.77
CA ALA A 41 -12.20 3.83 -0.07
C ALA A 41 -11.50 4.05 -1.41
N ASN A 42 -11.79 5.15 -2.11
CA ASN A 42 -11.15 5.51 -3.37
C ASN A 42 -9.63 5.67 -3.19
N MET A 43 -9.20 6.31 -2.11
CA MET A 43 -7.79 6.46 -1.82
C MET A 43 -7.11 5.12 -1.52
N SER A 44 -7.82 4.19 -0.85
CA SER A 44 -7.33 2.83 -0.62
C SER A 44 -7.07 2.09 -1.93
N VAL A 45 -7.96 2.23 -2.92
CA VAL A 45 -7.79 1.64 -4.26
C VAL A 45 -6.57 2.22 -4.99
N ILE A 46 -6.37 3.54 -4.94
CA ILE A 46 -5.19 4.15 -5.56
C ILE A 46 -3.90 3.71 -4.85
N CYS A 47 -3.89 3.70 -3.52
CA CYS A 47 -2.74 3.26 -2.73
C CYS A 47 -2.37 1.80 -3.01
N SER A 48 -3.36 0.91 -3.15
CA SER A 48 -3.12 -0.51 -3.45
C SER A 48 -2.59 -0.72 -4.87
N LEU A 49 -3.08 0.03 -5.86
CA LEU A 49 -2.56 0.03 -7.23
C LEU A 49 -1.09 0.48 -7.25
N LEU A 50 -0.77 1.59 -6.60
CA LEU A 50 0.60 2.10 -6.52
C LEU A 50 1.53 1.13 -5.78
N ALA A 51 1.05 0.50 -4.71
CA ALA A 51 1.81 -0.51 -3.97
C ALA A 51 2.10 -1.74 -4.84
N THR A 52 1.14 -2.17 -5.66
CA THR A 52 1.31 -3.27 -6.62
C THR A 52 2.33 -2.90 -7.69
N CYS A 53 2.24 -1.70 -8.28
CA CYS A 53 3.24 -1.21 -9.25
C CYS A 53 4.65 -1.18 -8.65
N LYS A 54 4.78 -0.82 -7.37
CA LYS A 54 6.07 -0.83 -6.66
C LYS A 54 6.59 -2.23 -6.36
N ALA A 55 5.69 -3.20 -6.11
CA ALA A 55 6.05 -4.59 -5.82
C ALA A 55 6.49 -5.33 -7.09
N HIS A 56 5.91 -5.00 -8.25
CA HIS A 56 6.36 -5.50 -9.54
C HIS A 56 7.62 -4.75 -9.98
N HIS A 57 8.68 -5.49 -10.28
CA HIS A 57 9.91 -4.91 -10.81
C HIS A 57 9.61 -4.34 -12.22
N ASP A 58 10.02 -3.09 -12.47
CA ASP A 58 9.95 -2.40 -13.78
C ASP A 58 8.61 -1.77 -14.22
N VAL A 59 7.61 -1.65 -13.32
CA VAL A 59 6.36 -0.92 -13.64
C VAL A 59 6.42 0.51 -13.09
N ASN A 60 6.55 1.50 -13.99
CA ASN A 60 6.43 2.91 -13.61
C ASN A 60 4.96 3.23 -13.30
N PRO A 61 4.63 3.65 -12.05
CA PRO A 61 3.24 3.89 -11.67
C PRO A 61 2.58 5.02 -12.46
N ARG A 62 3.35 5.99 -12.96
CA ARG A 62 2.81 7.07 -13.80
C ARG A 62 2.39 6.56 -15.17
N ASP A 63 3.23 5.75 -15.79
CA ASP A 63 2.96 5.22 -17.13
C ASP A 63 1.75 4.29 -17.08
N TYR A 64 1.65 3.46 -16.04
CA TYR A 64 0.48 2.61 -15.79
C TYR A 64 -0.81 3.42 -15.57
N LEU A 65 -0.76 4.50 -14.79
CA LEU A 65 -1.94 5.34 -14.56
C LEU A 65 -2.37 6.09 -15.83
N ASN A 66 -1.41 6.54 -16.63
CA ASN A 66 -1.72 7.17 -17.92
C ASN A 66 -2.36 6.17 -18.88
N ASP A 67 -1.87 4.94 -18.97
CA ASP A 67 -2.44 3.90 -19.85
C ASP A 67 -3.85 3.46 -19.43
N THR A 68 -4.12 3.42 -18.12
CA THR A 68 -5.41 2.92 -17.59
C THR A 68 -6.51 3.96 -17.47
N ILE A 69 -6.17 5.25 -17.36
CA ILE A 69 -7.13 6.35 -17.13
C ILE A 69 -7.33 7.23 -18.38
N ALA A 70 -6.37 7.26 -19.31
CA ALA A 70 -6.51 8.02 -20.57
C ALA A 70 -7.61 7.46 -21.49
#